data_AF-A0A1C5S889-F1
#
_entry.id   AF-A0A1C5S889-F1
#
_cell.length_a   1.000
_cell.length_b   1.000
_cell.length_c   1.000
_cell.angle_alpha   90.00
_cell.angle_beta   90.00
_cell.angle_gamma   90.00
#
_symmetry.space_group_name_H-M   'P 1'
#
loop_
_entity.id
_entity.type
_entity.pdbx_description
1 polymer ?
#
loop_
_entity_poly.entity_id
_entity_poly.type
_entity_poly.pdbx_seq_one_letter_code
_entity_poly.pdbx_strand_id
1 'polypeptide(L)'
;MEKGKAKQLLDKMQVLIEDGQNVPFAAGKVLVNKEEMLEMIEDLKKTIDIELKAYHEITDKRGKIIKDANKEAEDIIVEAEESASRIRMSKPNPLYVQRQVKDLNKKDKMALRTANEIYAASIIYTNEMLMEINESVRQAYNMISEETDRVLDSLRQKSDVIEQNKRELMDGLLDMKKQERYADILEISQLLANELYYEKNRFEEEEQKTKKQAEENEMVQWEFDFEDKKEDPIKVKPSRQPVKLHDDILHDEVVDSAFEIADELKKEKKKSLFEDRTPVPLEESITDAGVAGKAAEGPSKKIPEFRIGGNIHKSLDDEL
;
A
#
# COMPACT_ATOMS: atom_id res chain seq x y z
N MET A 1 12.35 18.40 35.08
CA MET A 1 12.67 17.02 35.50
C MET A 1 11.69 16.65 36.59
N GLU A 2 10.67 15.86 36.27
CA GLU A 2 9.78 15.33 37.30
C GLU A 2 10.60 14.52 38.30
N LYS A 3 10.42 14.77 39.60
CA LYS A 3 11.06 13.96 40.64
C LYS A 3 10.54 12.53 40.47
N GLY A 4 11.41 11.60 40.07
CA GLY A 4 11.05 10.19 39.83
C GLY A 4 10.22 9.61 40.98
N LYS A 5 9.23 8.78 40.66
CA LYS A 5 8.28 8.26 41.66
C LYS A 5 9.03 7.48 42.75
N ALA A 6 10.10 6.77 42.37
CA ALA A 6 10.99 6.11 43.31
C ALA A 6 11.65 7.09 44.31
N LYS A 7 12.08 8.27 43.84
CA LYS A 7 12.65 9.31 44.71
C LYS A 7 11.63 9.86 45.70
N GLN A 8 10.37 10.02 45.28
CA GLN A 8 9.32 10.49 46.17
C GLN A 8 8.95 9.47 47.26
N LEU A 9 8.97 8.16 46.92
CA LEU A 9 8.83 7.08 47.90
C LEU A 9 9.99 7.07 48.90
N LEU A 10 11.22 7.23 48.42
CA LEU A 10 12.41 7.31 49.27
C LEU A 10 12.34 8.52 50.22
N ASP A 11 11.99 9.70 49.71
CA ASP A 11 11.84 10.93 50.50
C ASP A 11 10.76 10.75 51.59
N LYS A 12 9.64 10.08 51.29
CA LYS A 12 8.58 9.79 52.27
C LYS A 12 9.03 8.82 53.37
N MET A 13 9.75 7.76 53.00
CA MET A 13 10.32 6.83 53.97
C MET A 13 11.34 7.51 54.87
N GLN A 14 12.14 8.43 54.33
CA GLN A 14 13.08 9.22 55.11
C GLN A 14 12.37 10.11 56.13
N VAL A 15 11.30 10.81 55.73
CA VAL A 15 10.48 11.63 56.64
C VAL A 15 9.85 10.78 57.75
N LEU A 16 9.34 9.58 57.43
CA LEU A 16 8.75 8.69 58.44
C LEU A 16 9.76 8.20 59.49
N ILE A 17 11.03 8.06 59.11
CA ILE A 17 12.11 7.69 60.03
C ILE A 17 12.58 8.91 60.83
N GLU A 18 12.63 10.10 60.24
CA GLU A 18 13.05 11.34 60.90
C GLU A 18 12.00 11.86 61.90
N ASP A 19 10.71 11.78 61.57
CA ASP A 19 9.60 12.30 62.39
C ASP A 19 8.99 11.23 63.32
N GLY A 20 9.45 9.98 63.25
CA GLY A 20 8.90 8.88 64.04
C GLY A 20 9.15 9.02 65.56
N GLN A 21 8.27 8.42 66.36
CA GLN A 21 8.36 8.53 67.81
C GLN A 21 9.58 7.78 68.36
N ASN A 22 10.48 8.50 69.06
CA ASN A 22 11.64 7.89 69.70
C ASN A 22 11.25 6.98 70.88
N VAL A 23 11.89 5.82 70.98
CA VAL A 23 11.67 4.87 72.07
C VAL A 23 12.31 5.39 73.36
N PRO A 24 11.58 5.47 74.49
CA PRO A 24 12.14 5.93 75.76
C PRO A 24 13.33 5.08 76.19
N PHE A 25 14.38 5.73 76.69
CA PHE A 25 15.62 5.10 77.17
C PHE A 25 16.50 4.39 76.11
N ALA A 26 16.13 4.44 74.82
CA ALA A 26 16.95 3.93 73.72
C ALA A 26 17.26 5.04 72.71
N ALA A 27 18.38 5.74 72.91
CA ALA A 27 18.83 6.78 71.99
C ALA A 27 19.06 6.21 70.58
N GLY A 28 18.46 6.85 69.56
CA GLY A 28 18.59 6.46 68.15
C GLY A 28 17.65 5.35 67.68
N LYS A 29 16.70 4.89 68.51
CA LYS A 29 15.66 3.95 68.08
C LYS A 29 14.33 4.67 67.87
N VAL A 30 13.80 4.58 66.65
CA VAL A 30 12.52 5.15 66.23
C VAL A 30 11.49 4.04 66.09
N LEU A 31 10.29 4.26 66.62
CA LEU A 31 9.15 3.36 66.46
C LEU A 31 8.51 3.61 65.09
N VAL A 32 8.49 2.59 64.24
CA VAL A 32 7.88 2.67 62.90
C VAL A 32 6.97 1.46 62.69
N ASN A 33 5.86 1.66 61.98
CA ASN A 33 4.96 0.58 61.60
C ASN A 33 5.67 -0.36 60.61
N LYS A 34 5.80 -1.62 61.00
CA LYS A 34 6.49 -2.64 60.22
C LYS A 34 5.78 -2.95 58.91
N GLU A 35 4.45 -3.11 58.93
CA GLU A 35 3.67 -3.40 57.73
C GLU A 35 3.78 -2.27 56.71
N GLU A 36 3.63 -1.02 57.15
CA GLU A 36 3.66 0.17 56.29
C GLU A 36 5.05 0.38 55.63
N MET A 37 6.13 0.20 56.39
CA MET A 37 7.49 0.28 55.85
C MET A 37 7.79 -0.84 54.85
N LEU A 38 7.32 -2.06 55.09
CA LEU A 38 7.52 -3.16 54.16
C LEU A 38 6.76 -2.93 52.84
N GLU A 39 5.55 -2.40 52.91
CA GLU A 39 4.76 -2.03 51.73
C GLU A 39 5.47 -0.94 50.90
N MET A 40 5.95 0.13 51.55
CA MET A 40 6.71 1.19 50.86
C MET A 40 8.01 0.68 50.23
N ILE A 41 8.73 -0.26 50.86
CA ILE A 41 9.93 -0.89 50.29
C ILE A 41 9.56 -1.69 49.04
N GLU A 42 8.45 -2.45 49.11
CA GLU A 42 8.01 -3.27 47.98
C GLU A 42 7.56 -2.42 46.79
N ASP A 43 6.83 -1.34 47.05
CA ASP A 43 6.42 -0.36 46.04
C ASP A 43 7.61 0.40 45.44
N LEU A 44 8.60 0.76 46.26
CA LEU A 44 9.85 1.35 45.78
C LEU A 44 10.58 0.39 44.84
N LYS A 45 10.69 -0.89 45.23
CA LYS A 45 11.33 -1.92 44.40
C LYS A 45 10.62 -2.08 43.06
N LYS A 46 9.28 -2.21 43.07
CA LYS A 46 8.47 -2.31 41.84
C LYS A 46 8.65 -1.07 40.95
N THR A 47 8.66 0.11 41.55
CA THR A 47 8.80 1.38 40.81
C THR A 47 10.19 1.49 40.17
N ILE A 48 11.26 1.13 40.88
CA ILE A 48 12.62 1.11 40.34
C ILE A 48 12.75 0.11 39.18
N ASP A 49 12.18 -1.08 39.31
CA ASP A 49 12.22 -2.10 38.25
C ASP A 49 11.51 -1.61 36.97
N ILE A 50 10.37 -0.91 37.12
CA ILE A 50 9.63 -0.33 36.00
C ILE A 50 10.44 0.82 35.37
N GLU A 51 10.97 1.74 36.18
CA GLU A 51 11.77 2.86 35.69
C GLU A 51 13.03 2.36 34.96
N LEU A 52 13.75 1.37 35.50
CA LEU A 52 14.93 0.77 34.85
C LEU A 52 14.61 0.13 33.50
N LYS A 53 13.50 -0.62 33.40
CA LYS A 53 13.03 -1.16 32.12
C LYS A 53 12.75 -0.06 31.11
N ALA A 54 12.06 1.00 31.54
CA ALA A 54 11.78 2.15 30.68
C ALA A 54 13.09 2.86 30.25
N TYR A 55 14.07 3.01 31.14
CA TYR A 55 15.37 3.59 30.80
C TYR A 55 16.13 2.77 29.76
N HIS A 56 16.17 1.44 29.90
CA HIS A 56 16.78 0.57 28.90
C HIS A 56 16.06 0.66 27.56
N GLU A 57 14.72 0.60 27.57
CA GLU A 57 13.92 0.72 26.35
C GLU A 57 14.14 2.06 25.64
N ILE A 58 14.17 3.18 26.39
CA ILE A 58 14.47 4.51 25.84
C ILE A 58 15.88 4.56 25.28
N THR A 59 16.85 3.94 25.96
CA THR A 59 18.25 3.91 25.51
C THR A 59 18.41 3.11 24.22
N ASP A 60 17.77 1.95 24.13
CA ASP A 60 17.77 1.10 22.94
C ASP A 60 17.08 1.80 21.77
N LYS A 61 15.90 2.41 22.02
CA LYS A 61 15.19 3.23 21.03
C LYS A 61 16.05 4.39 20.54
N ARG A 62 16.70 5.11 21.44
CA ARG A 62 17.63 6.20 21.09
C ARG A 62 18.79 5.69 20.24
N GLY A 63 19.39 4.56 20.61
CA GLY A 63 20.46 3.93 19.84
C GLY A 63 20.02 3.56 18.43
N LYS A 64 18.79 3.03 18.29
CA LYS A 64 18.18 2.74 16.99
C LYS A 64 17.96 4.00 16.16
N ILE A 65 17.35 5.04 16.74
CA ILE A 65 17.10 6.31 16.06
C ILE A 65 18.41 6.92 15.53
N ILE A 66 19.47 6.91 16.34
CA ILE A 66 20.77 7.45 15.91
C ILE A 66 21.36 6.65 14.75
N LYS A 67 21.27 5.30 14.80
CA LYS A 67 21.75 4.44 13.71
C LYS A 67 20.96 4.66 12.43
N ASP A 68 19.64 4.72 12.52
CA ASP A 68 18.75 4.93 11.38
C ASP A 68 19.00 6.31 10.76
N ALA A 69 19.12 7.37 11.58
CA ALA A 69 19.44 8.72 11.11
C ALA A 69 20.82 8.82 10.45
N ASN A 70 21.85 8.15 11.00
CA ASN A 70 23.17 8.12 10.38
C ASN A 70 23.15 7.40 9.02
N LYS A 71 22.37 6.32 8.91
CA LYS A 71 22.21 5.60 7.64
C LYS A 71 21.51 6.49 6.61
N GLU A 72 20.42 7.14 6.99
CA GLU A 72 19.68 8.06 6.12
C GLU A 72 20.56 9.23 5.66
N ALA A 73 21.39 9.79 6.56
CA ALA A 73 22.35 10.82 6.20
C ALA A 73 23.39 10.34 5.18
N GLU A 74 23.90 9.11 5.33
CA GLU A 74 24.84 8.51 4.37
C GLU A 74 24.16 8.30 3.01
N ASP A 75 22.93 7.78 2.99
CA ASP A 75 22.15 7.57 1.77
C ASP A 75 21.93 8.91 1.02
N ILE A 76 21.62 10.00 1.74
CA ILE A 76 21.51 11.35 1.17
C ILE A 76 22.83 11.83 0.57
N ILE A 77 23.96 11.59 1.24
CA ILE A 77 25.29 11.99 0.73
C ILE A 77 25.59 11.23 -0.57
N VAL A 78 25.36 9.91 -0.60
CA VAL A 78 25.58 9.09 -1.79
C VAL A 78 24.71 9.56 -2.95
N GLU A 79 23.42 9.81 -2.73
CA GLU A 79 22.51 10.30 -3.77
C GLU A 79 22.92 11.69 -4.29
N ALA A 80 23.37 12.57 -3.40
CA ALA A 80 23.87 13.89 -3.77
C ALA A 80 25.17 13.79 -4.58
N GLU A 81 26.10 12.92 -4.20
CA GLU A 81 27.35 12.66 -4.93
C GLU A 81 27.09 12.05 -6.30
N GLU A 82 26.18 11.09 -6.40
CA GLU A 82 25.75 10.52 -7.68
C GLU A 82 25.13 11.59 -8.58
N SER A 83 24.24 12.41 -8.03
CA SER A 83 23.56 13.48 -8.76
C SER A 83 24.55 14.54 -9.22
N ALA A 84 25.48 14.95 -8.36
CA ALA A 84 26.58 15.85 -8.72
C ALA A 84 27.50 15.24 -9.79
N SER A 85 27.76 13.92 -9.72
CA SER A 85 28.55 13.19 -10.72
C SER A 85 27.83 13.11 -12.07
N ARG A 86 26.53 12.80 -12.07
CA ARG A 86 25.66 12.83 -13.27
C ARG A 86 25.71 14.21 -13.94
N ILE A 87 25.58 15.28 -13.16
CA ILE A 87 25.66 16.67 -13.65
C ILE A 87 27.05 17.00 -14.20
N ARG A 88 28.13 16.50 -13.56
CA ARG A 88 29.51 16.72 -14.01
C ARG A 88 29.82 15.99 -15.31
N MET A 89 29.32 14.76 -15.47
CA MET A 89 29.51 13.96 -16.68
C MET A 89 28.63 14.44 -17.84
N SER A 90 27.44 14.97 -17.56
CA SER A 90 26.54 15.49 -18.59
C SER A 90 26.94 16.87 -19.12
N LYS A 91 27.77 17.62 -18.39
CA LYS A 91 28.31 18.90 -18.88
C LYS A 91 29.57 18.66 -19.72
N PRO A 92 29.54 18.85 -21.05
CA PRO A 92 30.77 18.83 -21.84
C PRO A 92 31.73 19.92 -21.33
N ASN A 93 33.01 19.55 -21.14
CA ASN A 93 34.04 20.46 -20.63
C ASN A 93 34.09 21.74 -21.50
N PRO A 94 33.80 22.93 -20.93
CA PRO A 94 33.62 24.16 -21.72
C PRO A 94 34.86 24.55 -22.53
N LEU A 95 36.05 24.08 -22.12
CA LEU A 95 37.32 24.31 -22.82
C LEU A 95 37.44 23.55 -24.15
N TYR A 96 36.73 22.43 -24.33
CA TYR A 96 36.76 21.65 -25.57
C TYR A 96 35.75 22.18 -26.60
N VAL A 97 34.62 22.73 -26.16
CA VAL A 97 33.59 23.29 -27.06
C VAL A 97 34.04 24.64 -27.64
N GLN A 98 34.76 25.47 -26.86
CA GLN A 98 35.23 26.78 -27.34
C GLN A 98 36.38 26.72 -28.34
N ARG A 99 37.18 25.64 -28.34
CA ARG A 99 38.42 25.61 -29.14
C ARG A 99 38.15 25.49 -30.65
N GLN A 100 37.06 24.84 -31.05
CA GLN A 100 36.77 24.63 -32.48
C GLN A 100 36.12 25.85 -33.15
N VAL A 101 35.57 26.81 -32.39
CA VAL A 101 34.78 27.93 -32.92
C VAL A 101 35.65 29.07 -33.49
N LYS A 102 36.93 29.15 -33.14
CA LYS A 102 37.80 30.28 -33.52
C LYS A 102 38.10 30.30 -35.03
N ASP A 103 38.36 29.13 -35.62
CA ASP A 103 38.78 28.98 -37.02
C ASP A 103 37.62 28.85 -38.02
N LEU A 104 36.37 28.89 -37.55
CA LEU A 104 35.18 28.77 -38.39
C LEU A 104 34.87 30.05 -39.19
N ASN A 105 34.29 29.87 -40.39
CA ASN A 105 33.86 30.99 -41.24
C ASN A 105 32.67 31.74 -40.59
N LYS A 106 32.42 32.99 -40.99
CA LYS A 106 31.35 33.84 -40.42
C LYS A 106 29.96 33.20 -40.55
N LYS A 107 29.69 32.50 -41.67
CA LYS A 107 28.43 31.78 -41.88
C LYS A 107 28.27 30.60 -40.92
N ASP A 108 29.32 29.80 -40.74
CA ASP A 108 29.28 28.63 -39.86
C ASP A 108 29.19 29.04 -38.38
N LYS A 109 29.86 30.14 -37.99
CA LYS A 109 29.70 30.76 -36.67
C LYS A 109 28.26 31.19 -36.40
N MET A 110 27.57 31.74 -37.40
CA MET A 110 26.17 32.13 -37.28
C MET A 110 25.26 30.91 -37.19
N ALA A 111 25.47 29.89 -38.03
CA ALA A 111 24.73 28.63 -37.98
C ALA A 111 24.88 27.92 -36.62
N LEU A 112 26.09 27.89 -36.06
CA LEU A 112 26.34 27.33 -34.73
C LEU A 112 25.65 28.12 -33.60
N ARG A 113 25.59 29.46 -33.70
CA ARG A 113 24.83 30.27 -32.74
C ARG A 113 23.35 29.93 -32.79
N THR A 114 22.76 29.91 -33.99
CA THR A 114 21.35 29.55 -34.17
C THR A 114 21.07 28.12 -33.69
N ALA A 115 21.94 27.16 -33.96
CA ALA A 115 21.81 25.79 -33.45
C ALA A 115 21.86 25.73 -31.92
N ASN A 116 22.77 26.48 -31.29
CA ASN A 116 22.86 26.57 -29.83
C ASN A 116 21.64 27.28 -29.22
N GLU A 117 21.11 28.31 -29.86
CA GLU A 117 19.88 29.00 -29.45
C GLU A 117 18.68 28.06 -29.51
N ILE A 118 18.53 27.29 -30.60
CA ILE A 118 17.49 26.26 -30.74
C ILE A 118 17.68 25.18 -29.68
N TYR A 119 18.91 24.72 -29.44
CA TYR A 119 19.20 23.70 -28.43
C TYR A 119 18.85 24.19 -27.02
N ALA A 120 19.25 25.42 -26.67
CA ALA A 120 18.90 26.05 -25.39
C ALA A 120 17.39 26.23 -25.24
N ALA A 121 16.71 26.73 -26.26
CA ALA A 121 15.25 26.85 -26.26
C ALA A 121 14.56 25.49 -26.09
N SER A 122 15.09 24.45 -26.74
CA SER A 122 14.56 23.08 -26.61
C SER A 122 14.70 22.54 -25.18
N ILE A 123 15.84 22.77 -24.52
CA ILE A 123 16.05 22.38 -23.12
C ILE A 123 15.11 23.15 -22.19
N ILE A 124 14.95 24.45 -22.41
CA ILE A 124 14.05 25.27 -21.59
C ILE A 124 12.61 24.77 -21.74
N TYR A 125 12.18 24.51 -22.97
CA TYR A 125 10.84 23.99 -23.27
C TYR A 125 10.59 22.63 -22.61
N THR A 126 11.51 21.68 -22.73
CA THR A 126 11.35 20.37 -22.08
C THR A 126 11.35 20.50 -20.55
N ASN A 127 12.13 21.40 -19.98
CA ASN A 127 12.11 21.67 -18.54
C ASN A 127 10.78 22.29 -18.10
N GLU A 128 10.20 23.21 -18.88
CA GLU A 128 8.87 23.78 -18.62
C GLU A 128 7.79 22.71 -18.65
N MET A 129 7.79 21.83 -19.66
CA MET A 129 6.89 20.68 -19.71
C MET A 129 7.06 19.74 -18.51
N LEU A 130 8.30 19.46 -18.10
CA LEU A 130 8.57 18.62 -16.91
C LEU A 130 8.07 19.28 -15.62
N MET A 131 8.18 20.60 -15.49
CA MET A 131 7.61 21.34 -14.36
C MET A 131 6.08 21.25 -14.35
N GLU A 132 5.44 21.40 -15.51
CA GLU A 132 3.98 21.26 -15.64
C GLU A 132 3.51 19.84 -15.28
N ILE A 133 4.20 18.80 -15.78
CA ILE A 133 3.92 17.40 -15.42
C ILE A 133 4.08 17.19 -13.91
N ASN A 134 5.15 17.70 -13.31
CA ASN A 134 5.40 17.54 -11.88
C ASN A 134 4.31 18.24 -11.03
N GLU A 135 3.89 19.43 -11.44
CA GLU A 135 2.80 20.15 -10.77
C GLU A 135 1.47 19.40 -10.92
N SER A 136 1.17 18.85 -12.10
CA SER A 136 -0.02 18.01 -12.33
C SER A 136 -0.01 16.75 -11.45
N VAL A 137 1.13 16.05 -11.36
CA VAL A 137 1.30 14.89 -10.46
C VAL A 137 1.07 15.29 -9.00
N ARG A 138 1.61 16.43 -8.57
CA ARG A 138 1.45 16.94 -7.22
C ARG A 138 0.00 17.31 -6.91
N GLN A 139 -0.72 17.90 -7.86
CA GLN A 139 -2.15 18.18 -7.75
C GLN A 139 -2.97 16.89 -7.61
N ALA A 140 -2.69 15.89 -8.45
CA ALA A 140 -3.33 14.58 -8.36
C ALA A 140 -3.08 13.91 -7.00
N TYR A 141 -1.84 13.99 -6.48
CA TYR A 141 -1.50 13.49 -5.16
C TYR A 141 -2.30 14.19 -4.04
N ASN A 142 -2.35 15.53 -4.05
CA ASN A 142 -3.11 16.28 -3.05
C ASN A 142 -4.61 15.94 -3.10
N MET A 143 -5.18 15.81 -4.29
CA MET A 143 -6.58 15.42 -4.47
C MET A 143 -6.86 14.02 -3.89
N ILE A 144 -5.99 13.05 -4.16
CA ILE A 144 -6.11 11.69 -3.60
C ILE A 144 -5.97 11.71 -2.08
N SER A 145 -5.04 12.50 -1.54
CA SER A 145 -4.84 12.63 -0.09
C SER A 145 -6.08 13.20 0.58
N GLU A 146 -6.63 14.32 0.07
CA GLU A 146 -7.84 14.94 0.61
C GLU A 146 -9.04 14.00 0.55
N GLU A 147 -9.21 13.27 -0.54
CA GLU A 147 -10.32 12.32 -0.68
C GLU A 147 -10.16 11.13 0.28
N THR A 148 -8.93 10.66 0.49
CA THR A 148 -8.63 9.61 1.48
C THR A 148 -8.96 10.07 2.90
N ASP A 149 -8.62 11.32 3.25
CA ASP A 149 -8.96 11.91 4.55
C ASP A 149 -10.48 12.03 4.73
N ARG A 150 -11.21 12.48 3.70
CA ARG A 150 -12.68 12.52 3.73
C ARG A 150 -13.31 11.14 3.92
N VAL A 151 -12.79 10.13 3.24
CA VAL A 151 -13.25 8.74 3.40
C VAL A 151 -12.97 8.25 4.81
N LEU A 152 -11.80 8.54 5.37
CA LEU A 152 -11.44 8.16 6.73
C LEU A 152 -12.37 8.82 7.76
N ASP A 153 -12.66 10.10 7.62
CA ASP A 153 -13.56 10.84 8.50
C ASP A 153 -15.00 10.33 8.39
N SER A 154 -15.48 10.01 7.17
CA SER A 154 -16.78 9.39 6.96
C SER A 154 -16.88 8.01 7.63
N LEU A 155 -15.83 7.19 7.56
CA LEU A 155 -15.77 5.90 8.24
C LEU A 155 -15.76 6.04 9.76
N ARG A 156 -15.01 7.02 10.30
CA ARG A 156 -15.02 7.34 11.73
C ARG A 156 -16.41 7.76 12.20
N GLN A 157 -17.05 8.68 11.49
CA GLN A 157 -18.40 9.12 11.79
C GLN A 157 -19.39 7.95 11.78
N LYS A 158 -19.31 7.05 10.79
CA LYS A 158 -20.15 5.84 10.75
C LYS A 158 -19.88 4.92 11.93
N SER A 159 -18.62 4.75 12.35
CA SER A 159 -18.26 3.98 13.53
C SER A 159 -18.85 4.60 14.81
N ASP A 160 -18.81 5.92 14.95
CA ASP A 160 -19.38 6.62 16.10
C ASP A 160 -20.90 6.47 16.16
N VAL A 161 -21.58 6.57 15.02
CA VAL A 161 -23.02 6.30 14.91
C VAL A 161 -23.36 4.85 15.30
N ILE A 162 -22.55 3.87 14.88
CA ILE A 162 -22.76 2.47 15.27
C ILE A 162 -22.61 2.30 16.79
N GLU A 163 -21.59 2.89 17.40
CA GLU A 163 -21.40 2.80 18.85
C GLU A 163 -22.50 3.54 19.61
N GLN A 164 -22.99 4.67 19.09
CA GLN A 164 -24.16 5.37 19.63
C GLN A 164 -25.41 4.50 19.53
N ASN A 165 -25.73 3.95 18.36
CA ASN A 165 -26.88 3.06 18.18
C ASN A 165 -26.80 1.85 19.11
N LYS A 166 -25.61 1.26 19.26
CA LYS A 166 -25.38 0.16 20.20
C LYS A 166 -25.62 0.58 21.65
N ARG A 167 -25.20 1.78 22.05
CA ARG A 167 -25.49 2.32 23.39
C ARG A 167 -26.96 2.56 23.59
N GLU A 168 -27.65 3.20 22.64
CA GLU A 168 -29.10 3.42 22.70
C GLU A 168 -29.87 2.11 22.80
N LEU A 169 -29.47 1.08 22.04
CA LEU A 169 -30.05 -0.26 22.15
C LEU A 169 -29.79 -0.89 23.53
N MET A 170 -28.58 -0.77 24.06
CA MET A 170 -28.24 -1.30 25.39
C MET A 170 -28.94 -0.54 26.51
N ASP A 171 -29.11 0.77 26.37
CA ASP A 171 -29.81 1.64 27.33
C ASP A 171 -31.30 1.36 27.34
N GLY A 172 -31.94 1.32 26.17
CA GLY A 172 -33.33 0.88 26.03
C GLY A 172 -33.56 -0.53 26.58
N LEU A 173 -32.60 -1.43 26.38
CA LEU A 173 -32.63 -2.77 26.99
C LEU A 173 -32.45 -2.68 28.52
N LEU A 174 -31.58 -1.82 29.05
CA LEU A 174 -31.33 -1.67 30.49
C LEU A 174 -32.50 -1.04 31.26
N ASP A 175 -33.22 -0.11 30.64
CA ASP A 175 -34.40 0.56 31.19
C ASP A 175 -35.62 -0.36 31.32
N MET A 176 -35.70 -1.42 30.52
CA MET A 176 -36.68 -2.48 30.72
C MET A 176 -36.37 -3.27 32.00
N LYS A 177 -37.38 -3.52 32.85
CA LYS A 177 -37.20 -4.42 34.01
C LYS A 177 -36.74 -5.79 33.52
N LYS A 178 -35.88 -6.46 34.30
CA LYS A 178 -35.29 -7.76 33.90
C LYS A 178 -36.36 -8.78 33.48
N GLN A 179 -37.50 -8.83 34.18
CA GLN A 179 -38.64 -9.66 33.80
C GLN A 179 -39.30 -9.26 32.47
N GLU A 180 -39.46 -7.96 32.20
CA GLU A 180 -40.10 -7.45 30.97
C GLU A 180 -39.21 -7.75 29.74
N ARG A 181 -37.88 -7.62 29.86
CA ARG A 181 -36.95 -8.03 28.79
C ARG A 181 -37.08 -9.49 28.41
N TYR A 182 -37.10 -10.37 29.41
CA TYR A 182 -37.18 -11.80 29.14
C TYR A 182 -38.54 -12.17 28.54
N ALA A 183 -39.62 -11.50 28.95
CA ALA A 183 -40.95 -11.69 28.38
C ALA A 183 -41.00 -11.27 26.91
N ASP A 184 -40.52 -10.06 26.58
CA ASP A 184 -40.55 -9.54 25.21
C ASP A 184 -39.63 -10.33 24.28
N ILE A 185 -38.44 -10.74 24.74
CA ILE A 185 -37.54 -11.61 23.95
C ILE A 185 -38.23 -12.97 23.67
N LEU A 186 -38.95 -13.51 24.64
CA LEU A 186 -39.68 -14.77 24.45
C LEU A 186 -40.85 -14.59 23.47
N GLU A 187 -41.59 -13.50 23.57
CA GLU A 187 -42.71 -13.17 22.70
C GLU A 187 -42.24 -12.97 21.25
N ILE A 188 -41.18 -12.20 21.03
CA ILE A 188 -40.56 -12.02 19.71
C ILE A 188 -40.05 -13.35 19.16
N SER A 189 -39.41 -14.18 20.00
CA SER A 189 -38.94 -15.50 19.57
C SER A 189 -40.09 -16.44 19.18
N GLN A 190 -41.24 -16.35 19.87
CA GLN A 190 -42.43 -17.13 19.53
C GLN A 190 -43.11 -16.63 18.26
N LEU A 191 -43.21 -15.31 18.08
CA LEU A 191 -43.75 -14.70 16.87
C LEU A 191 -42.91 -15.05 15.64
N LEU A 192 -41.58 -14.96 15.75
CA LEU A 192 -40.67 -15.35 14.67
C LEU A 192 -40.77 -16.84 14.36
N ALA A 193 -40.87 -17.70 15.38
CA ALA A 193 -41.05 -19.13 15.17
C ALA A 193 -42.36 -19.44 14.44
N ASN A 194 -43.45 -18.73 14.76
CA ASN A 194 -44.72 -18.86 14.07
C ASN A 194 -44.64 -18.37 12.62
N GLU A 195 -44.02 -17.22 12.39
CA GLU A 195 -43.87 -16.65 11.04
C GLU A 195 -43.05 -17.57 10.14
N LEU A 196 -41.93 -18.10 10.64
CA LEU A 196 -41.12 -19.11 9.95
C LEU A 196 -41.90 -20.40 9.68
N TYR A 197 -42.75 -20.83 10.61
CA TYR A 197 -43.62 -21.99 10.41
C TYR A 197 -44.64 -21.76 9.30
N TYR A 198 -45.29 -20.59 9.28
CA TYR A 198 -46.27 -20.24 8.24
C TYR A 198 -45.62 -20.02 6.87
N GLU A 199 -44.46 -19.36 6.80
CA GLU A 199 -43.69 -19.24 5.55
C GLU A 199 -43.29 -20.61 5.02
N LYS A 200 -42.74 -21.49 5.86
CA LYS A 200 -42.36 -22.84 5.46
C LYS A 200 -43.54 -23.61 4.87
N ASN A 201 -44.70 -23.57 5.53
CA ASN A 201 -45.90 -24.24 5.04
C ASN A 201 -46.41 -23.62 3.73
N ARG A 202 -46.31 -22.30 3.57
CA ARG A 202 -46.67 -21.62 2.32
C ARG A 202 -45.75 -22.06 1.16
N PHE A 203 -44.45 -22.15 1.42
CA PHE A 203 -43.49 -22.67 0.44
C PHE A 203 -43.77 -24.14 0.08
N GLU A 204 -44.07 -24.99 1.07
CA GLU A 204 -44.43 -26.39 0.82
C GLU A 204 -45.73 -26.52 0.01
N GLU A 205 -46.72 -25.67 0.25
CA GLU A 205 -47.96 -25.63 -0.52
C GLU A 205 -47.74 -25.13 -1.97
N GLU A 206 -46.91 -24.11 -2.15
CA GLU A 206 -46.52 -23.62 -3.48
C GLU A 206 -45.71 -24.66 -4.26
N GLU A 207 -44.82 -25.39 -3.60
CA GLU A 207 -44.07 -26.50 -4.18
C GLU A 207 -44.97 -27.69 -4.53
N GLN A 208 -45.98 -27.99 -3.71
CA GLN A 208 -46.96 -29.03 -4.03
C GLN A 208 -47.91 -28.60 -5.15
N LYS A 209 -48.31 -27.33 -5.23
CA LYS A 209 -49.12 -26.80 -6.33
C LYS A 209 -48.36 -26.84 -7.64
N THR A 210 -47.09 -26.44 -7.64
CA THR A 210 -46.23 -26.50 -8.84
C THR A 210 -45.96 -27.94 -9.26
N LYS A 211 -45.74 -28.87 -8.31
CA LYS A 211 -45.63 -30.31 -8.61
C LYS A 211 -46.92 -30.89 -9.19
N LYS A 212 -48.08 -30.60 -8.59
CA LYS A 212 -49.39 -31.04 -9.11
C LYS A 212 -49.70 -30.45 -10.48
N GLN A 213 -49.36 -29.18 -10.70
CA GLN A 213 -49.53 -28.53 -11.99
C GLN A 213 -48.57 -29.10 -13.04
N ALA A 214 -47.34 -29.47 -12.66
CA ALA A 214 -46.42 -30.18 -13.54
C ALA A 214 -46.93 -31.60 -13.89
N GLU A 215 -47.44 -32.35 -12.91
CA GLU A 215 -48.05 -33.67 -13.12
C GLU A 215 -49.34 -33.60 -13.98
N GLU A 216 -50.18 -32.57 -13.78
CA GLU A 216 -51.38 -32.31 -14.59
C GLU A 216 -51.01 -31.90 -16.02
N ASN A 217 -50.04 -31.00 -16.20
CA ASN A 217 -49.52 -30.63 -17.51
C ASN A 217 -48.88 -31.83 -18.23
N GLU A 218 -48.17 -32.69 -17.50
CA GLU A 218 -47.60 -33.92 -18.04
C GLU A 218 -48.71 -34.90 -18.45
N MET A 219 -49.72 -35.14 -17.62
CA MET A 219 -50.88 -35.99 -17.99
C MET A 219 -51.64 -35.46 -19.21
N VAL A 220 -51.85 -34.14 -19.32
CA VAL A 220 -52.49 -33.52 -20.50
C VAL A 220 -51.65 -33.75 -21.76
N GLN A 221 -50.31 -33.70 -21.66
CA GLN A 221 -49.42 -34.02 -22.77
C GLN A 221 -49.53 -35.49 -23.21
N TRP A 222 -49.62 -36.43 -22.26
CA TRP A 222 -49.82 -37.85 -22.57
C TRP A 222 -51.21 -38.16 -23.16
N GLU A 223 -52.26 -37.44 -22.74
CA GLU A 223 -53.62 -37.58 -23.29
C GLU A 223 -53.67 -37.07 -24.75
N PHE A 224 -52.98 -35.98 -25.05
CA PHE A 224 -52.86 -35.43 -26.40
C PHE A 224 -52.04 -36.34 -27.34
N ASP A 225 -50.96 -36.97 -26.84
CA ASP A 225 -50.13 -37.89 -27.61
C ASP A 225 -50.80 -39.24 -27.92
N PHE A 226 -51.92 -39.57 -27.27
CA PHE A 226 -52.68 -40.81 -27.49
C PHE A 226 -53.81 -40.68 -28.53
N GLU A 227 -54.27 -39.48 -28.87
CA GLU A 227 -55.44 -39.28 -29.75
C GLU A 227 -55.14 -39.11 -31.25
N ASP A 228 -53.87 -39.02 -31.68
CA ASP A 228 -53.52 -38.85 -33.10
C ASP A 228 -52.48 -39.87 -33.64
N LYS A 229 -52.83 -41.16 -33.56
CA LYS A 229 -52.26 -42.18 -34.47
C LYS A 229 -53.34 -42.82 -35.33
N LYS A 230 -53.78 -42.07 -36.35
CA LYS A 230 -54.22 -42.63 -37.63
C LYS A 230 -53.26 -42.14 -38.71
N GLU A 231 -52.47 -43.08 -39.23
CA GLU A 231 -51.60 -42.86 -40.39
C GLU A 231 -52.41 -42.49 -41.63
N ASP A 232 -51.93 -41.52 -42.43
CA ASP A 232 -52.26 -41.44 -43.85
C ASP A 232 -51.08 -40.84 -44.67
N PRO A 233 -50.93 -41.23 -45.96
CA PRO A 233 -49.63 -41.27 -46.63
C PRO A 233 -49.28 -40.04 -47.46
N ILE A 234 -47.96 -39.80 -47.59
CA ILE A 234 -47.34 -38.66 -48.28
C ILE A 234 -47.69 -38.62 -49.79
N LYS A 235 -48.19 -37.47 -50.28
CA LYS A 235 -48.34 -37.16 -51.72
C LYS A 235 -47.86 -35.74 -52.04
N VAL A 236 -47.23 -35.58 -53.21
CA VAL A 236 -46.36 -34.43 -53.55
C VAL A 236 -46.89 -33.62 -54.77
N LYS A 237 -46.83 -32.27 -54.63
CA LYS A 237 -46.74 -31.15 -55.63
C LYS A 237 -48.02 -30.73 -56.40
N PRO A 238 -48.14 -29.49 -56.98
CA PRO A 238 -47.11 -28.44 -57.21
C PRO A 238 -47.50 -26.94 -57.01
N SER A 239 -46.49 -26.10 -56.73
CA SER A 239 -46.36 -24.64 -56.99
C SER A 239 -47.31 -23.66 -56.26
N ARG A 240 -46.97 -22.42 -55.90
CA ARG A 240 -45.74 -21.62 -55.72
C ARG A 240 -46.24 -20.35 -55.01
N GLN A 241 -45.71 -20.00 -53.85
CA GLN A 241 -45.53 -18.61 -53.43
C GLN A 241 -44.60 -18.58 -52.20
N PRO A 242 -43.49 -17.82 -52.22
CA PRO A 242 -42.62 -17.70 -51.06
C PRO A 242 -43.24 -16.70 -50.07
N VAL A 243 -43.77 -17.19 -48.95
CA VAL A 243 -43.90 -16.36 -47.75
C VAL A 243 -42.58 -16.46 -47.01
N LYS A 244 -41.92 -15.33 -46.84
CA LYS A 244 -40.67 -15.20 -46.09
C LYS A 244 -40.94 -15.57 -44.64
N LEU A 245 -40.12 -16.47 -44.11
CA LEU A 245 -40.00 -16.77 -42.69
C LEU A 245 -39.57 -15.50 -41.96
N HIS A 246 -40.40 -15.03 -41.04
CA HIS A 246 -39.92 -14.41 -39.82
C HIS A 246 -40.14 -15.48 -38.75
N ASP A 247 -39.07 -16.16 -38.37
CA ASP A 247 -39.08 -17.01 -37.19
C ASP A 247 -38.93 -16.10 -35.97
N ASP A 248 -39.94 -16.20 -35.11
CA ASP A 248 -39.81 -15.99 -33.70
C ASP A 248 -38.80 -17.00 -33.13
N ILE A 249 -37.77 -16.53 -32.44
CA ILE A 249 -37.24 -17.22 -31.27
C ILE A 249 -37.04 -16.17 -30.17
N LEU A 250 -37.96 -16.20 -29.21
CA LEU A 250 -37.75 -15.71 -27.85
C LEU A 250 -36.60 -16.51 -27.22
N HIS A 251 -35.47 -15.86 -26.98
CA HIS A 251 -34.48 -16.35 -26.03
C HIS A 251 -33.89 -15.18 -25.21
N ASP A 252 -34.07 -15.29 -23.89
CA ASP A 252 -33.35 -14.65 -22.78
C ASP A 252 -32.17 -13.74 -23.16
N GLU A 253 -32.46 -12.45 -23.34
CA GLU A 253 -31.46 -11.38 -23.43
C GLU A 253 -30.96 -10.97 -22.03
N VAL A 254 -30.20 -11.81 -21.34
CA VAL A 254 -29.33 -11.29 -20.27
C VAL A 254 -28.01 -12.04 -20.03
N VAL A 255 -27.72 -13.14 -20.73
CA VAL A 255 -26.53 -13.97 -20.40
C VAL A 255 -25.43 -13.97 -21.47
N ASP A 256 -25.70 -13.51 -22.70
CA ASP A 256 -24.72 -13.57 -23.80
C ASP A 256 -23.81 -12.34 -23.93
N SER A 257 -24.21 -11.17 -23.41
CA SER A 257 -23.38 -9.95 -23.50
C SER A 257 -22.09 -10.02 -22.66
N ALA A 258 -22.02 -10.89 -21.65
CA ALA A 258 -20.82 -11.05 -20.83
C ALA A 258 -19.75 -11.96 -21.48
N PHE A 259 -20.16 -12.84 -22.41
CA PHE A 259 -19.24 -13.76 -23.08
C PHE A 259 -18.63 -13.16 -24.36
N GLU A 260 -19.38 -12.33 -25.09
CA GLU A 260 -18.84 -11.63 -26.28
C GLU A 260 -17.74 -10.62 -25.92
N ILE A 261 -17.89 -9.89 -24.80
CA ILE A 261 -16.86 -8.94 -24.32
C ILE A 261 -15.56 -9.65 -23.91
N ALA A 262 -15.67 -10.86 -23.34
CA ALA A 262 -14.50 -11.64 -22.92
C ALA A 262 -13.71 -12.21 -24.13
N ASP A 263 -14.40 -12.58 -25.21
CA ASP A 263 -13.75 -13.06 -26.43
C ASP A 263 -13.19 -11.92 -27.28
N GLU A 264 -13.79 -10.73 -27.26
CA GLU A 264 -13.26 -9.54 -27.92
C GLU A 264 -11.98 -9.02 -27.24
N LEU A 265 -11.94 -9.01 -25.89
CA LEU A 265 -10.73 -8.70 -25.11
C LEU A 265 -9.60 -9.72 -25.29
N LYS A 266 -9.92 -11.01 -25.51
CA LYS A 266 -8.93 -12.05 -25.82
C LYS A 266 -8.37 -11.90 -27.24
N LYS A 267 -9.17 -11.40 -28.19
CA LYS A 267 -8.75 -11.18 -29.58
C LYS A 267 -7.88 -9.93 -29.70
N GLU A 268 -8.19 -8.85 -28.97
CA GLU A 268 -7.35 -7.65 -28.92
C GLU A 268 -6.00 -7.91 -28.24
N LYS A 269 -5.96 -8.67 -27.14
CA LYS A 269 -4.70 -9.11 -26.52
C LYS A 269 -3.83 -10.00 -27.42
N LYS A 270 -4.43 -10.75 -28.35
CA LYS A 270 -3.68 -11.56 -29.32
C LYS A 270 -3.17 -10.74 -30.51
N LYS A 271 -3.83 -9.64 -30.90
CA LYS A 271 -3.35 -8.72 -31.94
C LYS A 271 -2.23 -7.81 -31.45
N SER A 272 -2.27 -7.33 -30.21
CA SER A 272 -1.21 -6.45 -29.66
C SER A 272 0.09 -7.18 -29.30
N LEU A 273 0.09 -8.52 -29.29
CA LEU A 273 1.28 -9.31 -28.96
C LEU A 273 2.16 -9.67 -30.18
N PHE A 274 1.74 -9.33 -31.41
CA PHE A 274 2.42 -9.80 -32.64
C PHE A 274 2.91 -8.73 -33.62
N GLU A 275 2.74 -7.44 -33.34
CA GLU A 275 3.23 -6.34 -34.19
C GLU A 275 4.02 -5.31 -33.37
N ASP A 276 5.19 -5.70 -32.88
CA ASP A 276 6.43 -4.92 -33.05
C ASP A 276 7.60 -5.64 -32.37
N ARG A 277 8.29 -6.49 -33.14
CA ARG A 277 9.62 -6.98 -32.78
C ARG A 277 10.49 -6.95 -34.01
N THR A 278 11.08 -5.79 -34.26
CA THR A 278 12.32 -5.72 -35.06
C THR A 278 13.39 -6.50 -34.29
N PRO A 279 14.05 -7.53 -34.86
CA PRO A 279 14.99 -8.37 -34.12
C PRO A 279 16.30 -7.62 -33.88
N VAL A 280 16.71 -7.52 -32.62
CA VAL A 280 18.09 -7.17 -32.22
C VAL A 280 18.85 -8.49 -32.05
N PRO A 281 20.02 -8.69 -32.70
CA PRO A 281 20.83 -9.87 -32.45
C PRO A 281 21.53 -9.74 -31.08
N LEU A 282 21.26 -10.68 -30.19
CA LEU A 282 22.02 -10.91 -28.96
C LEU A 282 22.97 -12.09 -29.21
N GLU A 283 24.27 -11.82 -29.27
CA GLU A 283 25.28 -12.85 -29.08
C GLU A 283 25.43 -13.10 -27.57
N GLU A 284 25.01 -14.28 -27.12
CA GLU A 284 25.42 -14.84 -25.84
C GLU A 284 26.52 -15.89 -26.09
N SER A 285 27.69 -15.71 -25.49
CA SER A 285 28.35 -16.80 -24.78
C SER A 285 29.31 -16.25 -23.75
N ILE A 286 28.82 -16.18 -22.51
CA ILE A 286 29.68 -16.32 -21.33
C ILE A 286 29.67 -17.82 -21.02
N THR A 287 30.80 -18.48 -21.20
CA THR A 287 31.07 -19.76 -20.54
C THR A 287 31.96 -19.50 -19.34
N ASP A 288 31.40 -19.78 -18.17
CA ASP A 288 32.08 -19.78 -16.89
C ASP A 288 32.76 -21.14 -16.68
N ALA A 289 34.09 -21.14 -16.62
CA ALA A 289 34.87 -22.28 -16.13
C ALA A 289 36.25 -21.79 -15.68
N GLY A 290 36.49 -21.74 -14.36
CA GLY A 290 37.87 -21.66 -13.87
C GLY A 290 38.09 -21.12 -12.47
N VAL A 291 37.64 -21.86 -11.46
CA VAL A 291 38.09 -21.71 -10.07
C VAL A 291 39.57 -22.16 -9.93
N ALA A 292 40.39 -21.25 -9.40
CA ALA A 292 41.62 -21.41 -8.57
C ALA A 292 42.75 -22.39 -8.95
N GLY A 293 43.99 -21.85 -9.01
CA GLY A 293 45.17 -22.50 -8.38
C GLY A 293 46.50 -22.61 -9.18
N LYS A 294 47.48 -21.76 -8.80
CA LYS A 294 48.97 -21.93 -8.79
C LYS A 294 49.76 -22.42 -10.05
N ALA A 295 50.70 -21.57 -10.50
CA ALA A 295 52.19 -21.73 -10.45
C ALA A 295 52.95 -21.27 -11.73
N ALA A 296 54.02 -20.46 -11.54
CA ALA A 296 55.24 -20.25 -12.38
C ALA A 296 55.05 -19.80 -13.87
N GLU A 297 55.78 -18.90 -14.53
CA GLU A 297 57.10 -18.22 -14.45
C GLU A 297 57.04 -16.94 -15.36
N GLY A 298 57.93 -15.95 -15.20
CA GLY A 298 57.92 -14.61 -15.88
C GLY A 298 58.34 -14.59 -17.38
N PRO A 299 58.82 -13.47 -18.01
CA PRO A 299 59.07 -12.07 -17.55
C PRO A 299 58.34 -10.99 -18.43
N SER A 300 58.18 -9.72 -18.04
CA SER A 300 59.17 -8.64 -18.20
C SER A 300 58.55 -7.28 -17.77
N LYS A 301 59.33 -6.50 -17.01
CA LYS A 301 58.95 -5.19 -16.46
C LYS A 301 59.13 -4.08 -17.50
N LYS A 302 58.13 -3.19 -17.64
CA LYS A 302 58.31 -1.77 -17.94
C LYS A 302 57.38 -0.94 -17.05
N ILE A 303 57.97 -0.22 -16.11
CA ILE A 303 57.31 0.75 -15.23
C ILE A 303 57.57 2.14 -15.86
N PRO A 304 56.56 3.01 -16.04
CA PRO A 304 56.79 4.44 -16.18
C PRO A 304 56.74 5.10 -14.79
N GLU A 305 57.80 5.81 -14.46
CA GLU A 305 57.99 6.62 -13.25
C GLU A 305 57.01 7.81 -13.21
N PHE A 306 56.34 7.99 -12.07
CA PHE A 306 55.64 9.22 -11.72
C PHE A 306 56.64 10.20 -11.08
N ARG A 307 56.98 11.29 -11.78
CA ARG A 307 57.76 12.40 -11.21
C ARG A 307 56.83 13.39 -10.52
N ILE A 308 56.84 13.37 -9.19
CA ILE A 308 56.42 14.51 -8.37
C ILE A 308 57.62 15.45 -8.26
N GLY A 309 57.50 16.64 -8.84
CA GLY A 309 58.49 17.70 -8.71
C GLY A 309 57.78 19.01 -8.38
N GLY A 310 57.83 19.39 -7.10
CA GLY A 310 57.51 20.75 -6.69
C GLY A 310 58.55 21.73 -7.23
N ASN A 311 58.12 22.95 -7.51
CA ASN A 311 59.02 24.09 -7.52
C ASN A 311 58.27 25.33 -7.05
N ILE A 312 58.68 25.79 -5.87
CA ILE A 312 58.30 27.05 -5.26
C ILE A 312 59.38 28.07 -5.65
N HIS A 313 58.97 29.33 -5.84
CA HIS A 313 59.73 30.59 -5.86
C HIS A 313 60.07 31.29 -7.18
N LYS A 314 59.90 32.63 -7.06
CA LYS A 314 60.15 33.78 -7.97
C LYS A 314 58.97 34.12 -8.88
N SER A 315 58.44 35.33 -8.93
CA SER A 315 58.80 36.64 -8.37
C SER A 315 57.66 37.60 -8.74
N LEU A 316 57.11 38.35 -7.79
CA LEU A 316 56.17 39.45 -8.06
C LEU A 316 56.32 40.48 -6.93
N ASP A 317 57.40 41.24 -7.01
CA ASP A 317 57.48 42.62 -6.52
C ASP A 317 57.90 43.42 -7.75
N ASP A 318 56.97 44.23 -8.29
CA ASP A 318 57.20 45.59 -8.80
C ASP A 318 55.95 46.11 -9.57
N GLU A 319 55.59 47.35 -9.24
CA GLU A 319 54.72 48.30 -9.96
C GLU A 319 53.19 48.09 -9.96
N LEU A 320 52.51 48.65 -8.95
CA LEU A 320 51.84 49.98 -9.00
C LEU A 320 51.01 50.28 -7.73
#